data_AF-A0A366GU92-F1
#
_entry.id   AF-A0A366GU92-F1
#
_cell.length_a   1.000
_cell.length_b   1.000
_cell.length_c   1.000
_cell.angle_alpha   90.00
_cell.angle_beta   90.00
_cell.angle_gamma   90.00
#
_symmetry.space_group_name_H-M   'P 1'
#
loop_
_entity.id
_entity.type
_entity.pdbx_description
1 polymer ?
#
loop_
_entity_poly.entity_id
_entity_poly.type
_entity_poly.pdbx_seq_one_letter_code
_entity_poly.pdbx_strand_id
1 'polypeptide(L)'
;MEKGQATRDRLLDITEKSVLRKGFGATSIEEVIAEAGITKSGFLYHFSNKNALARALLLRYMAREDALLDDVFARGRELTEDPLQGFLVGLKLLAEIMEDLPHEYPGCLVATYCYQESLFDRDVRELNRRIVLSWRARFRTLLDLIYERYEPRDAIDPDALADMVSTVIEGGLVLGRATGERGLLPHQLMLLRSYIKLLFEPDASR
;
A
#
# COMPACT_ATOMS: atom_id res chain seq x y z
N MET A 1 -25.64 16.57 -4.84
CA MET A 1 -24.73 15.41 -4.98
C MET A 1 -23.49 15.57 -4.11
N GLU A 2 -22.87 16.76 -4.11
CA GLU A 2 -21.67 17.10 -3.32
C GLU A 2 -21.78 16.83 -1.81
N LYS A 3 -22.87 17.23 -1.14
CA LYS A 3 -23.07 16.97 0.31
C LYS A 3 -23.10 15.49 0.68
N GLY A 4 -23.70 14.65 -0.17
CA GLY A 4 -23.76 13.21 0.04
C GLY A 4 -22.38 12.56 -0.14
N GLN A 5 -21.61 12.99 -1.14
CA GLN A 5 -20.24 12.51 -1.33
C GLN A 5 -19.34 12.91 -0.15
N ALA A 6 -19.41 14.16 0.31
CA ALA A 6 -18.64 14.63 1.46
C ALA A 6 -18.93 13.82 2.75
N THR A 7 -20.20 13.44 2.97
CA THR A 7 -20.57 12.60 4.12
C THR A 7 -20.02 11.18 3.97
N ARG A 8 -20.10 10.62 2.76
CA ARG A 8 -19.54 9.29 2.46
C ARG A 8 -18.02 9.26 2.70
N ASP A 9 -17.31 10.29 2.27
CA ASP A 9 -15.86 10.36 2.43
C ASP A 9 -15.47 10.54 3.90
N ARG A 10 -16.20 11.38 4.65
CA ARG A 10 -16.02 11.51 6.11
C ARG A 10 -16.22 10.18 6.84
N LEU A 11 -17.25 9.40 6.46
CA LEU A 11 -17.47 8.06 7.05
C LEU A 11 -16.28 7.13 6.80
N LEU A 12 -15.73 7.17 5.59
CA LEU A 12 -14.57 6.36 5.23
C LEU A 12 -13.30 6.81 5.95
N ASP A 13 -13.07 8.12 6.14
CA ASP A 13 -11.92 8.66 6.89
C ASP A 13 -11.92 8.20 8.35
N ILE A 14 -13.08 8.32 9.00
CA ILE A 14 -13.28 7.87 10.38
C ILE A 14 -13.05 6.36 10.47
N THR A 15 -13.61 5.61 9.53
CA THR A 15 -13.46 4.15 9.50
C THR A 15 -12.01 3.76 9.29
N GLU A 16 -11.30 4.36 8.33
CA GLU A 16 -9.89 4.11 8.05
C GLU A 16 -9.03 4.30 9.29
N LYS A 17 -9.18 5.47 9.96
CA LYS A 17 -8.44 5.78 11.18
C LYS A 17 -8.74 4.78 12.30
N SER A 18 -10.01 4.41 12.48
CA SER A 18 -10.41 3.46 13.52
C SER A 18 -9.87 2.05 13.24
N VAL A 19 -10.02 1.57 12.01
CA VAL A 19 -9.58 0.23 11.57
C VAL A 19 -8.08 0.09 11.71
N LEU A 20 -7.30 1.08 11.31
CA LEU A 20 -5.85 0.97 11.40
C LEU A 20 -5.33 1.07 12.85
N ARG A 21 -6.04 1.82 13.70
CA ARG A 21 -5.70 1.93 15.13
C ARG A 21 -5.99 0.65 15.90
N LYS A 22 -7.16 0.04 15.72
CA LYS A 22 -7.65 -1.07 16.58
C LYS A 22 -8.19 -2.30 15.83
N GLY A 23 -8.10 -2.33 14.50
CA GLY A 23 -8.62 -3.41 13.66
C GLY A 23 -10.10 -3.24 13.30
N PHE A 24 -10.50 -3.87 12.20
CA PHE A 24 -11.86 -3.79 11.66
C PHE A 24 -12.91 -4.43 12.57
N GLY A 25 -12.56 -5.53 13.25
CA GLY A 25 -13.45 -6.17 14.22
C GLY A 25 -13.88 -5.24 15.36
N ALA A 26 -12.93 -4.45 15.88
CA ALA A 26 -13.16 -3.55 17.00
C ALA A 26 -13.81 -2.20 16.59
N THR A 27 -13.93 -1.93 15.29
CA THR A 27 -14.60 -0.72 14.76
C THR A 27 -16.09 -0.99 14.56
N SER A 28 -16.96 -0.47 15.43
CA SER A 28 -18.42 -0.60 15.30
C SER A 28 -19.00 0.35 14.25
N ILE A 29 -20.25 0.13 13.79
CA ILE A 29 -20.93 1.11 12.94
C ILE A 29 -21.40 2.30 13.80
N GLU A 30 -21.80 2.01 15.03
CA GLU A 30 -22.30 2.99 16.00
C GLU A 30 -21.23 4.04 16.34
N GLU A 31 -19.98 3.65 16.56
CA GLU A 31 -18.90 4.61 16.78
C GLU A 31 -18.65 5.50 15.56
N VAL A 32 -18.70 4.93 14.35
CA VAL A 32 -18.45 5.67 13.10
C VAL A 32 -19.58 6.69 12.87
N ILE A 33 -20.82 6.29 13.13
CA ILE A 33 -21.99 7.18 13.10
C ILE A 33 -21.84 8.33 14.11
N ALA A 34 -21.48 8.00 15.35
CA ALA A 34 -21.33 8.97 16.43
C ALA A 34 -20.24 10.00 16.10
N GLU A 35 -19.08 9.54 15.62
CA GLU A 35 -17.96 10.42 15.25
C GLU A 35 -18.26 11.24 13.98
N ALA A 36 -19.03 10.69 13.04
CA ALA A 36 -19.50 11.40 11.86
C ALA A 36 -20.59 12.43 12.19
N GLY A 37 -21.24 12.32 13.36
CA GLY A 37 -22.34 13.20 13.76
C GLY A 37 -23.59 13.02 12.89
N ILE A 38 -23.85 11.80 12.39
CA ILE A 38 -25.00 11.50 11.54
C ILE A 38 -25.97 10.53 12.22
N THR A 39 -27.13 10.29 11.60
CA THR A 39 -28.07 9.28 12.06
C THR A 39 -27.78 7.91 11.46
N LYS A 40 -28.31 6.84 12.07
CA LYS A 40 -28.26 5.48 11.49
C LYS A 40 -28.87 5.42 10.08
N SER A 41 -29.99 6.12 9.86
CA SER A 41 -30.60 6.22 8.53
C SER A 41 -29.68 6.93 7.53
N GLY A 42 -28.95 7.96 7.98
CA GLY A 42 -27.94 8.65 7.17
C GLY A 42 -26.77 7.75 6.80
N PHE A 43 -26.32 6.87 7.70
CA PHE A 43 -25.31 5.86 7.38
C PHE A 43 -25.83 4.84 6.35
N LEU A 44 -27.04 4.31 6.56
CA LEU A 44 -27.64 3.30 5.69
C LEU A 44 -27.91 3.80 4.27
N TYR A 45 -28.03 5.13 4.08
CA TYR A 45 -28.07 5.74 2.76
C TYR A 45 -26.76 5.54 1.97
N HIS A 46 -25.62 5.46 2.65
CA HIS A 46 -24.30 5.28 2.01
C HIS A 46 -23.83 3.83 1.99
N PHE A 47 -24.08 3.09 3.07
CA PHE A 47 -23.59 1.73 3.24
C PHE A 47 -24.67 0.85 3.84
N SER A 48 -25.10 -0.17 3.10
CA SER A 48 -26.16 -1.08 3.53
C SER A 48 -25.76 -1.96 4.72
N ASN A 49 -24.46 -2.22 4.90
CA ASN A 49 -23.92 -3.02 5.98
C ASN A 49 -22.40 -2.77 6.16
N LYS A 50 -21.80 -3.46 7.13
CA LYS A 50 -20.37 -3.35 7.45
C LYS A 50 -19.46 -3.84 6.31
N ASN A 51 -19.85 -4.87 5.56
CA ASN A 51 -19.09 -5.34 4.38
C ASN A 51 -19.12 -4.33 3.23
N ALA A 52 -20.25 -3.64 3.01
CA ALA A 52 -20.34 -2.56 2.00
C ALA A 52 -19.40 -1.40 2.35
N LEU A 53 -19.31 -1.04 3.63
CA LEU A 53 -18.32 -0.08 4.14
C LEU A 53 -16.90 -0.60 3.95
N ALA A 54 -16.64 -1.86 4.28
CA ALA A 54 -15.32 -2.50 4.14
C ALA A 54 -14.81 -2.47 2.69
N ARG A 55 -15.68 -2.89 1.76
CA ARG A 55 -15.39 -2.90 0.32
C ARG A 55 -15.09 -1.50 -0.20
N ALA A 56 -15.90 -0.53 0.20
CA ALA A 56 -15.72 0.87 -0.20
C ALA A 56 -14.41 1.46 0.35
N LEU A 57 -14.05 1.10 1.58
CA LEU A 57 -12.80 1.51 2.20
C LEU A 57 -11.59 0.91 1.47
N LEU A 58 -11.62 -0.40 1.16
CA LEU A 58 -10.54 -1.04 0.39
C LEU A 58 -10.34 -0.42 -0.99
N LEU A 59 -11.43 -0.17 -1.72
CA LEU A 59 -11.34 0.44 -3.05
C LEU A 59 -10.74 1.85 -2.99
N ARG A 60 -11.13 2.64 -1.98
CA ARG A 60 -10.58 3.99 -1.78
C ARG A 60 -9.10 3.93 -1.40
N TYR A 61 -8.74 3.00 -0.50
CA TYR A 61 -7.36 2.80 -0.08
C TYR A 61 -6.48 2.38 -1.25
N MET A 62 -6.91 1.37 -2.01
CA MET A 62 -6.23 0.91 -3.23
C MET A 62 -6.01 2.06 -4.21
N ALA A 63 -7.04 2.86 -4.52
CA ALA A 63 -6.90 3.97 -5.45
C ALA A 63 -5.89 5.04 -4.98
N ARG A 64 -5.78 5.28 -3.68
CA ARG A 64 -4.77 6.19 -3.10
C ARG A 64 -3.36 5.63 -3.18
N GLU A 65 -3.18 4.36 -2.82
CA GLU A 65 -1.88 3.67 -2.91
C GLU A 65 -1.42 3.58 -4.37
N ASP A 66 -2.33 3.26 -5.28
CA ASP A 66 -2.05 3.19 -6.72
C ASP A 66 -1.58 4.54 -7.25
N ALA A 67 -2.31 5.62 -6.95
CA ALA A 67 -1.92 6.97 -7.37
C ALA A 67 -0.56 7.40 -6.79
N LEU A 68 -0.29 7.06 -5.52
CA LEU A 68 0.99 7.37 -4.88
C LEU A 68 2.14 6.63 -5.55
N LEU A 69 2.01 5.32 -5.75
CA LEU A 69 3.07 4.53 -6.37
C LEU A 69 3.29 4.93 -7.83
N ASP A 70 2.21 5.18 -8.57
CA ASP A 70 2.29 5.59 -9.97
C ASP A 70 3.02 6.94 -10.10
N ASP A 71 2.72 7.93 -9.25
CA ASP A 71 3.44 9.23 -9.20
C ASP A 71 4.92 9.05 -8.87
N VAL A 72 5.22 8.32 -7.79
CA VAL A 72 6.60 8.12 -7.30
C VAL A 72 7.48 7.48 -8.37
N PHE A 73 7.02 6.41 -8.99
CA PHE A 73 7.81 5.72 -10.00
C PHE A 73 7.77 6.44 -11.36
N ALA A 74 6.72 7.23 -11.67
CA ALA A 74 6.74 8.11 -12.84
C ALA A 74 7.82 9.19 -12.72
N ARG A 75 7.89 9.88 -11.58
CA ARG A 75 8.93 10.88 -11.29
C ARG A 75 10.34 10.29 -11.40
N GLY A 76 10.53 9.05 -10.95
CA GLY A 76 11.80 8.33 -11.13
C GLY A 76 12.19 8.17 -12.61
N ARG A 77 11.23 7.78 -13.46
CA ARG A 77 11.43 7.62 -14.91
C ARG A 77 11.60 8.94 -15.67
N GLU A 78 11.03 10.04 -15.18
CA GLU A 78 11.22 11.36 -15.80
C GLU A 78 12.64 11.90 -15.63
N LEU A 79 13.35 11.46 -14.59
CA LEU A 79 14.70 11.92 -14.27
C LEU A 79 15.80 11.20 -15.06
N THR A 80 15.49 10.06 -15.70
CA THR A 80 16.48 9.25 -16.42
C THR A 80 15.83 8.27 -17.39
N GLU A 81 16.44 8.09 -18.57
CA GLU A 81 16.02 7.08 -19.55
C GLU A 81 16.47 5.65 -19.17
N ASP A 82 17.33 5.50 -18.16
CA ASP A 82 17.76 4.17 -17.72
C ASP A 82 16.73 3.54 -16.76
N PRO A 83 16.15 2.37 -17.10
CA PRO A 83 15.06 1.79 -16.32
C PRO A 83 15.50 1.35 -14.92
N LEU A 84 16.74 0.89 -14.75
CA LEU A 84 17.28 0.54 -13.44
C LEU A 84 17.44 1.80 -12.59
N GLN A 85 18.07 2.86 -13.11
CA GLN A 85 18.22 4.11 -12.36
C GLN A 85 16.87 4.73 -12.01
N GLY A 86 15.90 4.74 -12.94
CA GLY A 86 14.56 5.26 -12.70
C GLY A 86 13.85 4.52 -11.57
N PHE A 87 13.94 3.20 -11.54
CA PHE A 87 13.39 2.38 -10.45
C PHE A 87 14.10 2.63 -9.11
N LEU A 88 15.43 2.73 -9.11
CA LEU A 88 16.21 3.05 -7.91
C LEU A 88 15.90 4.45 -7.35
N VAL A 89 15.62 5.42 -8.22
CA VAL A 89 15.15 6.75 -7.81
C VAL A 89 13.74 6.64 -7.23
N GLY A 90 12.83 5.90 -7.87
CA GLY A 90 11.48 5.65 -7.35
C GLY A 90 11.49 5.05 -5.94
N LEU A 91 12.33 4.03 -5.68
CA LEU A 91 12.48 3.46 -4.34
C LEU A 91 13.01 4.47 -3.31
N LYS A 92 13.92 5.36 -3.71
CA LYS A 92 14.42 6.42 -2.82
C LYS A 92 13.31 7.45 -2.50
N LEU A 93 12.57 7.91 -3.52
CA LEU A 93 11.44 8.82 -3.33
C LEU A 93 10.35 8.19 -2.46
N LEU A 94 10.08 6.89 -2.62
CA LEU A 94 9.18 6.17 -1.74
C LEU A 94 9.67 6.18 -0.30
N ALA A 95 10.96 5.94 -0.07
CA ALA A 95 11.55 5.97 1.27
C ALA A 95 11.42 7.36 1.92
N GLU A 96 11.66 8.43 1.17
CA GLU A 96 11.50 9.82 1.64
C GLU A 96 10.04 10.13 2.02
N ILE A 97 9.08 9.71 1.18
CA ILE A 97 7.64 9.86 1.51
C ILE A 97 7.28 9.09 2.78
N MET A 98 7.81 7.88 2.96
CA MET A 98 7.56 7.07 4.15
C MET A 98 8.20 7.67 5.42
N GLU A 99 9.31 8.40 5.28
CA GLU A 99 9.94 9.12 6.38
C GLU A 99 9.15 10.36 6.81
N ASP A 100 8.54 11.06 5.86
CA ASP A 100 7.75 12.28 6.08
C ASP A 100 6.33 12.03 6.60
N LEU A 101 5.89 10.77 6.66
CA LEU A 101 4.55 10.44 7.13
C LEU A 101 4.37 10.73 8.64
N PRO A 102 3.19 11.24 9.07
CA PRO A 102 2.94 11.57 10.48
C PRO A 102 3.15 10.39 11.44
N HIS A 103 3.49 10.69 12.69
CA HIS A 103 3.83 9.69 13.74
C HIS A 103 2.82 8.56 13.94
N GLU A 104 1.54 8.81 13.67
CA GLU A 104 0.50 7.78 13.68
C GLU A 104 0.42 7.10 12.31
N TYR A 105 1.54 6.60 11.75
CA TYR A 105 1.41 5.82 10.52
C TYR A 105 0.66 4.52 10.85
N PRO A 106 -0.53 4.28 10.30
CA PRO A 106 -1.46 3.39 10.97
C PRO A 106 -1.25 1.90 10.63
N GLY A 107 -0.28 1.58 9.77
CA GLY A 107 -0.10 0.27 9.14
C GLY A 107 -0.87 0.16 7.81
N CYS A 108 -0.91 -1.05 7.24
CA CYS A 108 -1.58 -1.30 5.97
C CYS A 108 -3.01 -1.83 6.16
N LEU A 109 -3.98 -1.25 5.44
CA LEU A 109 -5.37 -1.72 5.46
C LEU A 109 -5.49 -3.13 4.85
N VAL A 110 -4.78 -3.41 3.76
CA VAL A 110 -4.80 -4.73 3.08
C VAL A 110 -4.28 -5.81 4.02
N ALA A 111 -3.18 -5.56 4.73
CA ALA A 111 -2.67 -6.48 5.75
C ALA A 111 -3.67 -6.68 6.89
N THR A 112 -4.29 -5.60 7.38
CA THR A 112 -5.33 -5.69 8.43
C THR A 112 -6.51 -6.58 7.99
N TYR A 113 -6.91 -6.48 6.72
CA TYR A 113 -7.99 -7.30 6.17
C TYR A 113 -7.59 -8.76 5.98
N CYS A 114 -6.34 -9.04 5.57
CA CYS A 114 -5.80 -10.39 5.52
C CYS A 114 -5.88 -11.09 6.89
N TYR A 115 -5.41 -10.44 7.96
CA TYR A 115 -5.39 -11.06 9.30
C TYR A 115 -6.77 -11.18 9.94
N GLN A 116 -7.77 -10.47 9.42
CA GLN A 116 -9.14 -10.48 9.94
C GLN A 116 -10.15 -11.04 8.92
N GLU A 117 -9.69 -11.89 8.00
CA GLU A 117 -10.48 -12.37 6.86
C GLU A 117 -11.83 -12.99 7.23
N SER A 118 -11.93 -13.61 8.42
CA SER A 118 -13.15 -14.25 8.93
C SER A 118 -14.29 -13.28 9.19
N LEU A 119 -14.00 -11.97 9.27
CA LEU A 119 -15.00 -10.92 9.47
C LEU A 119 -15.68 -10.46 8.17
N PHE A 120 -15.10 -10.84 7.03
CA PHE A 120 -15.50 -10.34 5.73
C PHE A 120 -16.26 -11.40 4.93
N ASP A 121 -17.12 -10.96 4.02
CA ASP A 121 -17.73 -11.86 3.04
C ASP A 121 -16.74 -12.28 1.95
N ARG A 122 -17.17 -13.17 1.05
CA ARG A 122 -16.35 -13.67 -0.05
C ARG A 122 -15.88 -12.55 -0.98
N ASP A 123 -16.71 -11.55 -1.24
CA ASP A 123 -16.42 -10.50 -2.21
C ASP A 123 -15.35 -9.55 -1.71
N VAL A 124 -15.37 -9.22 -0.41
CA VAL A 124 -14.32 -8.42 0.23
C VAL A 124 -13.00 -9.19 0.30
N ARG A 125 -13.02 -10.48 0.66
CA ARG A 125 -11.80 -11.32 0.63
C ARG A 125 -11.19 -11.41 -0.76
N GLU A 126 -12.03 -11.62 -1.78
CA GLU A 126 -11.58 -11.69 -3.17
C GLU A 126 -11.09 -10.34 -3.70
N LEU A 127 -11.70 -9.23 -3.27
CA LEU A 127 -11.17 -7.90 -3.54
C LEU A 127 -9.78 -7.72 -2.93
N ASN A 128 -9.60 -8.06 -1.65
CA ASN A 128 -8.31 -7.95 -0.98
C ASN A 128 -7.22 -8.78 -1.69
N ARG A 129 -7.55 -10.02 -2.08
CA ARG A 129 -6.67 -10.88 -2.87
C ARG A 129 -6.25 -10.25 -4.20
N ARG A 130 -7.21 -9.66 -4.93
CA ARG A 130 -6.93 -8.96 -6.20
C ARG A 130 -6.04 -7.75 -6.01
N ILE A 131 -6.19 -7.01 -4.92
CA ILE A 131 -5.32 -5.88 -4.59
C ILE A 131 -3.87 -6.36 -4.42
N VAL A 132 -3.64 -7.39 -3.61
CA VAL A 132 -2.29 -7.95 -3.42
C VAL A 132 -1.67 -8.39 -4.75
N LEU A 133 -2.43 -9.07 -5.61
CA LEU A 133 -1.94 -9.47 -6.93
C LEU A 133 -1.70 -8.30 -7.88
N SER A 134 -2.47 -7.21 -7.75
CA SER A 134 -2.25 -6.00 -8.54
C SER A 134 -0.93 -5.31 -8.19
N TRP A 135 -0.49 -5.39 -6.93
CA TRP A 135 0.81 -4.88 -6.52
C TRP A 135 1.96 -5.67 -7.14
N ARG A 136 1.85 -7.01 -7.16
CA ARG A 136 2.80 -7.86 -7.90
C ARG A 136 2.86 -7.42 -9.36
N ALA A 137 1.72 -7.33 -10.03
CA ALA A 137 1.66 -6.95 -11.44
C ALA A 137 2.29 -5.57 -11.71
N ARG A 138 2.06 -4.58 -10.82
CA ARG A 138 2.69 -3.26 -10.89
C ARG A 138 4.22 -3.37 -10.84
N PHE A 139 4.77 -3.96 -9.79
CA PHE A 139 6.23 -4.04 -9.64
C PHE A 139 6.86 -4.93 -10.70
N ARG A 140 6.18 -5.99 -11.12
CA ARG A 140 6.60 -6.84 -12.23
C ARG A 140 6.77 -6.04 -13.53
N THR A 141 5.79 -5.19 -13.86
CA THR A 141 5.84 -4.32 -15.04
C THR A 141 7.03 -3.36 -15.00
N LEU A 142 7.34 -2.80 -13.83
CA LEU A 142 8.50 -1.92 -13.68
C LEU A 142 9.83 -2.68 -13.79
N LEU A 143 9.89 -3.88 -13.22
CA LEU A 143 11.07 -4.75 -13.30
C LEU A 143 11.29 -5.27 -14.71
N ASP A 144 10.25 -5.56 -15.49
CA ASP A 144 10.37 -6.02 -16.88
C ASP A 144 11.20 -5.06 -17.74
N LEU A 145 11.00 -3.74 -17.56
CA LEU A 145 11.81 -2.72 -18.23
C LEU A 145 13.30 -2.82 -17.89
N ILE A 146 13.63 -3.27 -16.68
CA ILE A 146 15.03 -3.52 -16.26
C ILE A 146 15.55 -4.79 -16.93
N TYR A 147 14.77 -5.88 -16.90
CA TYR A 147 15.12 -7.15 -17.53
C TYR A 147 15.30 -7.06 -19.05
N GLU A 148 14.65 -6.11 -19.73
CA GLU A 148 14.86 -5.85 -21.16
C GLU A 148 16.29 -5.37 -21.48
N ARG A 149 17.00 -4.78 -20.50
CA ARG A 149 18.32 -4.16 -20.69
C ARG A 149 19.43 -4.78 -19.84
N TYR A 150 19.08 -5.40 -18.72
CA TYR A 150 20.01 -5.91 -17.73
C TYR A 150 19.75 -7.38 -17.45
N GLU A 151 20.80 -8.19 -17.50
CA GLU A 151 20.77 -9.56 -16.99
C GLU A 151 21.07 -9.52 -15.48
N PRO A 152 20.23 -10.13 -14.62
CA PRO A 152 20.54 -10.18 -13.20
C PRO A 152 21.76 -11.07 -12.96
N ARG A 153 22.55 -10.74 -11.93
CA ARG A 153 23.72 -11.54 -11.53
C ARG A 153 23.35 -12.95 -11.05
N ASP A 154 22.17 -13.06 -10.44
CA ASP A 154 21.62 -14.32 -9.95
C ASP A 154 20.32 -14.65 -10.67
N ALA A 155 20.08 -15.94 -10.90
CA ALA A 155 18.81 -16.41 -11.44
C ALA A 155 17.71 -16.25 -10.37
N ILE A 156 16.81 -15.29 -10.57
CA ILE A 156 15.72 -14.97 -9.65
C ILE A 156 14.40 -14.98 -10.41
N ASP A 157 13.37 -15.58 -9.80
CA ASP A 157 12.00 -15.48 -10.29
C ASP A 157 11.54 -14.01 -10.24
N PRO A 158 11.24 -13.39 -11.39
CA PRO A 158 10.86 -11.99 -11.40
C PRO A 158 9.54 -11.67 -10.69
N ASP A 159 8.61 -12.63 -10.59
CA ASP A 159 7.38 -12.48 -9.81
C ASP A 159 7.69 -12.47 -8.31
N ALA A 160 8.65 -13.30 -7.87
CA ALA A 160 9.12 -13.30 -6.49
C ALA A 160 9.87 -12.01 -6.14
N LEU A 161 10.63 -11.45 -7.09
CA LEU A 161 11.29 -10.15 -6.91
C LEU A 161 10.26 -9.00 -6.80
N ALA A 162 9.17 -9.06 -7.57
CA ALA A 162 8.07 -8.11 -7.44
C ALA A 162 7.37 -8.23 -6.07
N ASP A 163 7.10 -9.46 -5.61
CA ASP A 163 6.53 -9.72 -4.29
C ASP A 163 7.45 -9.27 -3.14
N MET A 164 8.78 -9.30 -3.34
CA MET A 164 9.75 -8.82 -2.36
C MET A 164 9.55 -7.35 -2.04
N VAL A 165 9.18 -6.51 -3.02
CA VAL A 165 8.94 -5.07 -2.78
C VAL A 165 7.81 -4.88 -1.78
N SER A 166 6.67 -5.53 -1.99
CA SER A 166 5.55 -5.50 -1.05
C SER A 166 5.91 -6.12 0.30
N THR A 167 6.66 -7.23 0.29
CA THR A 167 7.09 -7.90 1.53
C THR A 167 7.96 -7.00 2.40
N VAL A 168 8.89 -6.25 1.79
CA VAL A 168 9.74 -5.28 2.50
C VAL A 168 8.92 -4.14 3.10
N ILE A 169 7.94 -3.60 2.34
CA ILE A 169 7.07 -2.54 2.82
C ILE A 169 6.24 -3.03 4.02
N GLU A 170 5.53 -4.15 3.86
CA GLU A 170 4.67 -4.69 4.93
C GLU A 170 5.48 -5.10 6.16
N GLY A 171 6.65 -5.72 5.97
CA GLY A 171 7.56 -6.06 7.06
C GLY A 171 8.07 -4.80 7.78
N GLY A 172 8.47 -3.77 7.02
CA GLY A 172 8.90 -2.49 7.57
C GLY A 172 7.79 -1.80 8.38
N LEU A 173 6.55 -1.84 7.91
CA LEU A 173 5.37 -1.33 8.63
C LEU A 173 5.11 -2.07 9.93
N VAL A 174 5.18 -3.40 9.90
CA VAL A 174 5.01 -4.24 11.10
C VAL A 174 6.11 -3.94 12.12
N LEU A 175 7.37 -3.90 11.69
CA LEU A 175 8.49 -3.61 12.57
C LEU A 175 8.41 -2.20 13.16
N GLY A 176 8.17 -1.18 12.33
CA GLY A 176 8.00 0.20 12.79
C GLY A 176 6.87 0.35 13.81
N ARG A 177 5.75 -0.35 13.61
CA ARG A 177 4.64 -0.38 14.58
C ARG A 177 5.01 -1.08 15.88
N ALA A 178 5.75 -2.19 15.80
CA ALA A 178 6.09 -3.01 16.97
C ALA A 178 7.16 -2.36 17.86
N THR A 179 8.13 -1.67 17.26
CA THR A 179 9.26 -1.06 17.98
C THR A 179 9.05 0.43 18.29
N GLY A 180 8.19 1.10 17.52
CA GLY A 180 8.03 2.56 17.57
C GLY A 180 9.14 3.33 16.85
N GLU A 181 10.05 2.65 16.15
CA GLU A 181 11.17 3.27 15.44
C GLU A 181 10.76 3.76 14.05
N ARG A 182 10.78 5.09 13.85
CA ARG A 182 10.31 5.76 12.63
C ARG A 182 11.13 5.44 11.38
N GLY A 183 12.44 5.33 11.52
CA GLY A 183 13.35 5.14 10.40
C GLY A 183 13.34 3.72 9.81
N LEU A 184 12.65 2.76 10.44
CA LEU A 184 12.76 1.36 10.04
C LEU A 184 12.28 1.12 8.60
N LEU A 185 11.08 1.55 8.23
CA LEU A 185 10.57 1.35 6.87
C LEU A 185 11.44 2.07 5.81
N PRO A 186 11.77 3.38 5.95
CA PRO A 186 12.68 4.04 5.03
C PRO A 186 14.04 3.33 4.90
N HIS A 187 14.62 2.86 6.01
CA HIS A 187 15.87 2.09 5.97
C HIS A 187 15.72 0.76 5.22
N GLN A 188 14.62 0.03 5.42
CA GLN A 188 14.37 -1.22 4.70
C GLN A 188 14.19 -0.97 3.19
N LEU A 189 13.52 0.12 2.79
CA LEU A 189 13.40 0.52 1.39
C LEU A 189 14.77 0.86 0.77
N MET A 190 15.65 1.52 1.52
CA MET A 190 17.01 1.81 1.06
C MET A 190 17.90 0.55 0.95
N LEU A 191 17.69 -0.45 1.80
CA LEU A 191 18.32 -1.76 1.68
C LEU A 191 17.81 -2.52 0.45
N LEU A 192 16.50 -2.54 0.21
CA LEU A 192 15.90 -3.10 -1.01
C LEU A 192 16.46 -2.41 -2.26
N ARG A 193 16.55 -1.08 -2.26
CA ARG A 193 17.18 -0.31 -3.34
C ARG A 193 18.62 -0.76 -3.59
N SER A 194 19.40 -0.95 -2.52
CA SER A 194 20.80 -1.41 -2.64
C SER A 194 20.89 -2.84 -3.18
N TYR A 195 19.99 -3.72 -2.76
CA TYR A 195 19.87 -5.07 -3.28
C TYR A 195 19.55 -5.09 -4.78
N ILE A 196 18.54 -4.33 -5.23
CA ILE A 196 18.19 -4.23 -6.66
C ILE A 196 19.36 -3.66 -7.47
N LYS A 197 20.06 -2.65 -6.95
CA LYS A 197 21.27 -2.13 -7.59
C LYS A 197 22.30 -3.23 -7.78
N LEU A 198 22.66 -3.95 -6.72
CA LEU A 198 23.66 -5.00 -6.78
C LEU A 198 23.25 -6.16 -7.70
N LEU A 199 21.96 -6.49 -7.76
CA LEU A 199 21.45 -7.56 -8.59
C LEU A 199 21.62 -7.27 -10.09
N PHE A 200 21.45 -6.02 -10.53
CA PHE A 200 21.47 -5.64 -11.95
C PHE A 200 22.68 -4.79 -12.37
N GLU A 201 23.50 -4.33 -11.44
CA GLU A 201 24.72 -3.57 -11.77
C GLU A 201 25.69 -4.50 -12.53
N PRO A 202 26.15 -4.11 -13.74
CA PRO A 202 27.09 -4.93 -14.50
C PRO A 202 28.34 -5.21 -13.69
N ASP A 203 28.89 -6.42 -13.79
CA ASP A 203 30.20 -6.67 -13.22
C ASP A 203 31.22 -5.76 -13.91
N ALA A 204 31.94 -4.95 -13.12
CA ALA A 204 33.03 -4.10 -13.61
C ALA A 204 34.23 -4.91 -14.17
N SER A 205 34.06 -6.23 -14.36
CA SER A 205 35.09 -7.21 -14.72
C SER A 205 34.73 -8.03 -15.97
N ARG A 206 33.71 -7.64 -16.75
CA ARG A 206 33.38 -8.23 -18.05
C ARG A 206 33.33 -7.19 -19.16
#